data_AF-A0A529ZCA7-F1
#
_entry.id   AF-A0A529ZCA7-F1
#
_cell.length_a   1.000
_cell.length_b   1.000
_cell.length_c   1.000
_cell.angle_alpha   90.00
_cell.angle_beta   90.00
_cell.angle_gamma   90.00
#
_symmetry.space_group_name_H-M   'P 1'
#
loop_
_entity.id
_entity.type
_entity.pdbx_description
1 polymer ?
#
loop_
_entity_poly.entity_id
_entity_poly.type
_entity_poly.pdbx_seq_one_letter_code
_entity_poly.pdbx_strand_id
1 'polypeptide(L)'
;MALLLGIFFFVPLAGLLSLSLFDPGPTLAHFQEFLGDRTNWIILSHTFELAITVTLLCLLMGYPLAFWIVAARTWVARALLLAVVLPFFTSYLVRTYAWMVILGRFGVINQLLMDFGITERPIDLIYNKFSVLIAMVYILMPFTVLVLISVMRGIPSSLTRAA
;
A
#
# COMPACT_ATOMS: atom_id res chain seq x y z
N MET A 1 -4.62 28.63 14.30
CA MET A 1 -4.05 27.28 14.10
C MET A 1 -3.56 27.02 12.68
N ALA A 2 -4.34 27.29 11.62
CA ALA A 2 -3.92 27.05 10.23
C ALA A 2 -2.59 27.76 9.84
N LEU A 3 -2.41 29.01 10.26
CA LEU A 3 -1.15 29.76 10.02
C LEU A 3 0.07 29.11 10.69
N LEU A 4 -0.10 28.63 11.93
CA LEU A 4 0.98 27.98 12.69
C LEU A 4 1.39 26.66 12.04
N LEU A 5 0.40 25.86 11.61
CA LEU A 5 0.65 24.60 10.87
C LEU A 5 1.34 24.86 9.53
N GLY A 6 0.92 25.89 8.80
CA GLY A 6 1.55 26.31 7.55
C GLY A 6 3.02 26.66 7.76
N ILE A 7 3.33 27.52 8.73
CA ILE A 7 4.71 27.92 9.03
C ILE A 7 5.56 26.69 9.39
N PHE A 8 5.07 25.82 10.27
CA PHE A 8 5.83 24.65 10.73
C PHE A 8 6.08 23.62 9.63
N PHE A 9 5.24 23.57 8.59
CA PHE A 9 5.43 22.70 7.42
C PHE A 9 6.35 23.33 6.36
N PHE A 10 6.12 24.61 6.03
CA PHE A 10 6.85 25.27 4.95
C PHE A 10 8.28 25.67 5.33
N VAL A 11 8.55 26.00 6.59
CA VAL A 11 9.90 26.35 7.06
C VAL A 11 10.91 25.19 6.87
N PRO A 12 10.66 23.96 7.36
CA PRO A 12 11.59 22.86 7.14
C PRO A 12 11.69 22.45 5.67
N LEU A 13 10.59 22.56 4.90
CA LEU A 13 10.60 22.29 3.46
C LEU A 13 11.49 23.29 2.70
N ALA A 14 11.35 24.59 3.00
CA ALA A 14 12.20 25.62 2.46
C ALA A 14 13.67 25.45 2.91
N GLY A 15 13.89 25.04 4.16
CA GLY A 15 15.21 24.69 4.68
C GLY A 15 15.87 23.55 3.90
N LEU A 16 15.15 22.45 3.65
CA LEU A 16 15.64 21.34 2.84
C LEU A 16 15.94 21.74 1.39
N LEU A 17 15.07 22.55 0.78
CA LEU A 17 15.30 23.09 -0.55
C LEU A 17 16.54 23.99 -0.59
N SER A 18 16.74 24.81 0.45
CA SER A 18 17.92 25.66 0.53
C SER A 18 19.20 24.86 0.69
N LEU A 19 19.19 23.77 1.48
CA LEU A 19 20.34 22.87 1.60
C LEU A 19 20.62 22.17 0.27
N SER A 20 19.57 21.75 -0.44
CA SER A 20 19.70 21.07 -1.73
C SER A 20 20.23 21.97 -2.85
N LEU A 21 20.03 23.30 -2.76
CA LEU A 21 20.42 24.25 -3.80
C LEU A 21 21.65 25.10 -3.44
N PHE A 22 21.94 25.34 -2.15
CA PHE A 22 22.91 26.36 -1.73
C PHE A 22 24.10 25.84 -0.91
N ASP A 23 24.26 24.54 -0.69
CA ASP A 23 25.39 23.95 0.04
C ASP A 23 26.33 23.19 -0.91
N PRO A 24 27.63 23.58 -1.08
CA PRO A 24 28.37 24.70 -0.45
C PRO A 24 28.26 26.07 -1.15
N GLY A 25 27.43 26.18 -2.20
CA GLY A 25 27.10 27.42 -2.92
C GLY A 25 25.86 27.19 -3.80
N PRO A 26 25.40 28.15 -4.62
CA PRO A 26 24.31 27.91 -5.55
C PRO A 26 24.72 26.84 -6.57
N THR A 27 24.24 25.60 -6.40
CA THR A 27 24.58 24.47 -7.27
C THR A 27 23.34 23.68 -7.70
N LEU A 28 23.40 23.14 -8.91
CA LEU A 28 22.51 22.06 -9.36
C LEU A 28 23.22 20.70 -9.34
N ALA A 29 24.40 20.63 -8.71
CA ALA A 29 25.26 19.45 -8.72
C ALA A 29 24.55 18.25 -8.07
N HIS A 30 23.86 18.47 -6.95
CA HIS A 30 23.06 17.43 -6.26
C HIS A 30 21.99 16.80 -7.15
N PHE A 31 21.32 17.60 -7.99
CA PHE A 31 20.32 17.11 -8.93
C PHE A 31 20.95 16.38 -10.11
N GLN A 32 22.08 16.86 -10.62
CA GLN A 32 22.83 16.21 -11.69
C GLN A 32 23.43 14.87 -11.24
N GLU A 33 23.93 14.80 -10.01
CA GLU A 33 24.42 13.57 -9.39
C GLU A 33 23.28 12.58 -9.17
N PHE A 34 22.14 13.05 -8.64
CA PHE A 34 20.96 12.22 -8.47
C PHE A 34 20.45 11.62 -9.79
N LEU A 35 20.32 12.45 -10.84
CA LEU A 35 19.86 12.03 -12.15
C LEU A 35 20.93 11.30 -12.97
N GLY A 36 22.20 11.46 -12.65
CA GLY A 36 23.32 10.80 -13.31
C GLY A 36 23.61 9.39 -12.77
N ASP A 37 23.29 9.14 -11.50
CA ASP A 37 23.51 7.83 -10.88
C ASP A 37 22.49 6.79 -11.36
N ARG A 38 23.00 5.72 -11.99
CA ARG A 38 22.22 4.57 -12.43
C ARG A 38 21.45 3.91 -11.28
N THR A 39 21.99 3.93 -10.07
CA THR A 39 21.39 3.31 -8.88
C THR A 39 20.06 3.99 -8.53
N ASN A 40 20.00 5.32 -8.62
CA ASN A 40 18.77 6.08 -8.35
C ASN A 40 17.66 5.74 -9.34
N TRP A 41 17.99 5.61 -10.62
CA TRP A 41 17.04 5.18 -11.65
C TRP A 41 16.53 3.76 -11.41
N ILE A 42 17.39 2.83 -10.97
CA ILE A 42 16.98 1.47 -10.61
C ILE A 42 16.00 1.50 -9.44
N ILE A 43 16.33 2.20 -8.35
CA ILE A 43 15.46 2.33 -7.17
C ILE A 43 14.12 2.97 -7.54
N LEU A 44 14.15 4.02 -8.37
CA LEU A 44 12.94 4.70 -8.84
C LEU A 44 12.06 3.75 -9.66
N SER A 45 12.65 3.01 -10.59
CA SER A 45 11.93 2.03 -11.42
C SER A 45 11.30 0.91 -10.57
N HIS A 46 12.01 0.37 -9.58
CA HIS A 46 11.47 -0.62 -8.65
C HIS A 46 10.31 -0.07 -7.83
N THR A 47 10.38 1.20 -7.42
CA THR A 47 9.33 1.87 -6.66
C THR A 47 8.06 2.03 -7.50
N PHE A 48 8.21 2.50 -8.75
CA PHE A 48 7.08 2.61 -9.69
C PHE A 48 6.47 1.26 -10.00
N GLU A 49 7.29 0.24 -10.29
CA GLU A 49 6.82 -1.11 -10.59
C GLU A 49 6.04 -1.69 -9.40
N LEU A 50 6.56 -1.54 -8.18
CA LEU A 50 5.87 -1.93 -6.95
C LEU A 50 4.54 -1.19 -6.79
N ALA A 51 4.53 0.13 -6.94
CA ALA A 51 3.34 0.96 -6.77
C ALA A 51 2.23 0.58 -7.76
N ILE A 52 2.59 0.39 -9.04
CA ILE A 52 1.65 -0.05 -10.08
C ILE A 52 1.12 -1.45 -9.75
N THR A 53 1.99 -2.39 -9.42
CA THR A 53 1.61 -3.78 -9.11
C THR A 53 0.65 -3.83 -7.92
N VAL A 54 0.96 -3.12 -6.84
CA VAL A 54 0.10 -3.03 -5.65
C VAL A 54 -1.24 -2.40 -5.99
N THR A 55 -1.24 -1.31 -6.77
CA THR A 55 -2.48 -0.63 -7.20
C THR A 55 -3.37 -1.57 -8.00
N LEU A 56 -2.80 -2.30 -8.97
CA LEU A 56 -3.53 -3.26 -9.78
C LEU A 56 -4.12 -4.40 -8.93
N LEU A 57 -3.34 -4.96 -8.00
CA LEU A 57 -3.81 -6.02 -7.10
C LEU A 57 -4.92 -5.52 -6.17
N CYS A 58 -4.76 -4.32 -5.58
CA CYS A 58 -5.78 -3.69 -4.75
C CYS A 58 -7.08 -3.44 -5.52
N LEU A 59 -7.00 -3.02 -6.79
CA LEU A 59 -8.20 -2.85 -7.63
C LEU A 59 -8.82 -4.20 -8.00
N LEU A 60 -8.00 -5.16 -8.41
CA LEU A 60 -8.46 -6.49 -8.82
C LEU A 60 -9.17 -7.24 -7.69
N MET A 61 -8.68 -7.12 -6.46
CA MET A 61 -9.28 -7.76 -5.28
C MET A 61 -10.33 -6.86 -4.60
N GLY A 62 -10.11 -5.55 -4.55
CA GLY A 62 -10.97 -4.59 -3.87
C GLY A 62 -12.26 -4.31 -4.63
N TYR A 63 -12.24 -4.33 -5.96
CA TYR A 63 -13.44 -4.14 -6.79
C TYR A 63 -14.51 -5.22 -6.57
N PRO A 64 -14.22 -6.53 -6.71
CA PRO A 64 -15.24 -7.56 -6.48
C PRO A 64 -15.74 -7.54 -5.04
N LEU A 65 -14.86 -7.27 -4.07
CA LEU A 65 -15.25 -7.17 -2.66
C LEU A 65 -16.19 -5.98 -2.43
N ALA A 66 -15.88 -4.80 -2.96
CA ALA A 66 -16.74 -3.62 -2.88
C ALA A 66 -18.10 -3.86 -3.56
N PHE A 67 -18.09 -4.48 -4.74
CA PHE A 67 -19.30 -4.83 -5.46
C PHE A 67 -20.20 -5.78 -4.66
N TRP A 68 -19.63 -6.83 -4.05
CA TRP A 68 -20.37 -7.73 -3.17
C TRP A 68 -20.93 -7.03 -1.94
N ILE A 69 -20.18 -6.11 -1.33
CA ILE A 69 -20.66 -5.34 -0.18
C ILE A 69 -21.84 -4.45 -0.55
N VAL A 70 -21.82 -3.82 -1.73
CA VAL A 70 -22.92 -2.97 -2.22
C VAL A 70 -24.15 -3.79 -2.62
N ALA A 71 -23.96 -4.97 -3.20
CA ALA A 71 -25.04 -5.85 -3.63
C ALA A 71 -25.65 -6.70 -2.49
N ALA A 72 -24.95 -6.88 -1.36
CA ALA A 72 -25.38 -7.73 -0.27
C ALA A 72 -26.51 -7.12 0.59
N ARG A 73 -27.24 -7.98 1.31
CA ARG A 73 -28.24 -7.57 2.32
C ARG A 73 -27.58 -6.72 3.41
N THR A 74 -28.36 -5.82 4.01
CA THR A 74 -27.87 -4.78 4.94
C THR A 74 -27.01 -5.31 6.09
N TRP A 75 -27.34 -6.46 6.66
CA TRP A 75 -26.57 -7.06 7.76
C TRP A 75 -25.24 -7.68 7.29
N VAL A 76 -25.25 -8.35 6.12
CA VAL A 76 -24.05 -8.94 5.50
C VAL A 76 -23.08 -7.84 5.08
N ALA A 77 -23.60 -6.78 4.44
CA ALA A 77 -22.80 -5.62 4.06
C ALA A 77 -22.12 -4.97 5.26
N ARG A 78 -22.82 -4.84 6.40
CA ARG A 78 -22.24 -4.33 7.66
C ARG A 78 -21.16 -5.25 8.22
N ALA A 79 -21.39 -6.57 8.21
CA ALA A 79 -20.40 -7.54 8.69
C ALA A 79 -19.13 -7.55 7.83
N LEU A 80 -19.27 -7.53 6.50
CA LEU A 80 -18.14 -7.45 5.57
C LEU A 80 -17.38 -6.13 5.71
N LEU A 81 -18.07 -5.00 5.81
CA LEU A 81 -17.46 -3.70 6.08
C LEU A 81 -16.68 -3.72 7.40
N LEU A 82 -17.26 -4.29 8.46
CA LEU A 82 -16.59 -4.42 9.74
C LEU A 82 -15.33 -5.28 9.61
N ALA A 83 -15.39 -6.42 8.93
CA ALA A 83 -14.23 -7.29 8.69
C ALA A 83 -13.10 -6.57 7.92
N VAL A 84 -13.43 -5.73 6.95
CA VAL A 84 -12.46 -4.95 6.17
C VAL A 84 -11.82 -3.83 7.00
N VAL A 85 -12.58 -3.18 7.88
CA VAL A 85 -12.09 -2.04 8.68
C VAL A 85 -11.40 -2.49 9.97
N LEU A 86 -11.77 -3.64 10.54
CA LEU A 86 -11.17 -4.21 11.76
C LEU A 86 -9.62 -4.23 11.74
N PRO A 87 -8.93 -4.66 10.66
CA PRO A 87 -7.47 -4.64 10.62
C PRO A 87 -6.87 -3.23 10.70
N PHE A 88 -7.62 -2.18 10.39
CA PHE A 88 -7.15 -0.80 10.51
C PHE A 88 -6.96 -0.36 11.96
N PHE A 89 -7.80 -0.88 12.86
CA PHE A 89 -7.71 -0.57 14.30
C PHE A 89 -6.57 -1.30 15.02
N THR A 90 -5.85 -2.19 14.32
CA THR A 90 -4.69 -2.88 14.88
C THR A 90 -3.42 -2.03 14.77
N SER A 91 -2.62 -2.03 15.83
CA SER A 91 -1.34 -1.30 15.87
C SER A 91 -0.44 -1.69 14.71
N TYR A 92 0.24 -0.71 14.10
CA TYR A 92 1.16 -0.92 13.00
C TYR A 92 2.24 -1.97 13.36
N LEU A 93 2.82 -1.87 14.56
CA LEU A 93 3.85 -2.81 15.03
C LEU A 93 3.34 -4.25 15.11
N VAL A 94 2.11 -4.45 15.61
CA VAL A 94 1.51 -5.79 15.73
C VAL A 94 1.33 -6.41 14.34
N ARG A 95 0.88 -5.62 13.35
CA ARG A 95 0.74 -6.10 11.96
C ARG A 95 2.09 -6.47 11.35
N THR A 96 3.13 -5.67 11.59
CA THR A 96 4.47 -5.97 11.09
C THR A 96 5.01 -7.27 11.70
N TYR A 97 4.88 -7.47 13.01
CA TYR A 97 5.30 -8.72 13.66
C TYR A 97 4.48 -9.93 13.19
N ALA A 98 3.17 -9.78 13.01
CA ALA A 98 2.32 -10.85 12.49
C ALA A 98 2.79 -11.32 11.10
N TRP A 99 3.05 -10.38 10.17
CA TRP A 99 3.59 -10.72 8.86
C TRP A 99 4.99 -11.32 8.91
N MET A 100 5.86 -10.86 9.82
CA MET A 100 7.17 -11.47 10.03
C MET A 100 7.07 -12.93 10.48
N VAL A 101 6.12 -13.25 11.37
CA VAL A 101 5.90 -14.63 11.84
C VAL A 101 5.29 -15.49 10.72
N ILE A 102 4.33 -14.97 9.95
CA ILE A 102 3.65 -15.71 8.87
C ILE A 102 4.58 -16.00 7.69
N LEU A 103 5.35 -15.01 7.26
CA LEU A 103 6.27 -15.08 6.12
C LEU A 103 7.70 -15.48 6.51
N GLY A 104 7.96 -15.66 7.80
CA GLY A 104 9.25 -16.09 8.28
C GLY A 104 9.64 -17.46 7.71
N ARG A 105 10.92 -17.81 7.86
CA ARG A 105 11.47 -19.08 7.36
C ARG A 105 10.76 -20.31 7.96
N PHE A 106 10.37 -20.21 9.23
CA PHE A 106 9.56 -21.22 9.94
C PHE A 106 8.08 -20.83 10.03
N GLY A 107 7.65 -19.85 9.24
CA GLY A 107 6.29 -19.33 9.25
C GLY A 107 5.28 -20.27 8.59
N VAL A 108 4.01 -19.95 8.81
CA VAL A 108 2.86 -20.76 8.35
C VAL A 108 2.89 -20.97 6.83
N ILE A 109 3.26 -19.95 6.04
CA ILE A 109 3.27 -20.09 4.58
C ILE A 109 4.34 -21.07 4.12
N ASN A 110 5.55 -21.00 4.70
CA ASN A 110 6.62 -21.93 4.35
C ASN A 110 6.26 -23.37 4.75
N GLN A 111 5.66 -23.57 5.93
CA GLN A 111 5.18 -24.90 6.36
C GLN A 111 4.15 -25.46 5.38
N LEU A 112 3.14 -24.67 5.01
CA LEU A 112 2.13 -25.10 4.03
C LEU A 112 2.74 -25.44 2.66
N LEU A 113 3.69 -24.64 2.16
CA LEU A 113 4.37 -24.92 0.89
C LEU A 113 5.14 -26.25 0.92
N MET A 114 5.77 -26.58 2.06
CA MET A 114 6.47 -27.85 2.26
C MET A 114 5.50 -29.02 2.43
N ASP A 115 4.41 -28.83 3.18
CA ASP A 115 3.38 -29.85 3.41
C ASP A 115 2.66 -30.25 2.12
N PHE A 116 2.42 -29.28 1.23
CA PHE A 116 1.88 -29.54 -0.12
C PHE A 116 2.91 -30.08 -1.12
N GLY A 117 4.18 -30.24 -0.72
CA GLY A 117 5.25 -30.72 -1.59
C GLY A 117 5.64 -29.74 -2.70
N ILE A 118 5.23 -28.47 -2.61
CA ILE A 118 5.56 -27.42 -3.59
C ILE A 118 7.04 -27.06 -3.48
N THR A 119 7.62 -27.17 -2.29
CA THR A 119 9.04 -26.85 -2.05
C THR A 119 9.67 -27.81 -1.06
N GLU A 120 10.89 -28.26 -1.32
CA GLU A 120 11.63 -29.18 -0.41
C GLU A 120 12.27 -28.46 0.78
N ARG A 121 12.44 -27.13 0.68
CA ARG A 121 13.13 -26.29 1.66
C ARG A 121 12.40 -24.96 1.82
N PRO A 122 12.44 -24.32 3.00
CA PRO A 122 11.81 -23.03 3.21
C PRO A 122 12.47 -21.96 2.34
N ILE A 123 11.64 -21.14 1.70
CA ILE A 123 12.05 -20.01 0.87
C ILE A 123 12.07 -18.71 1.68
N ASP A 124 12.99 -17.82 1.34
CA ASP A 124 13.12 -16.52 1.98
C ASP A 124 12.02 -15.57 1.48
N LEU A 125 10.84 -15.66 2.10
CA LEU A 125 9.67 -14.83 1.80
C LEU A 125 9.72 -13.45 2.47
N ILE A 126 10.58 -13.27 3.48
CA ILE A 126 10.76 -12.05 4.25
C ILE A 126 11.97 -11.25 3.72
N TYR A 127 11.94 -9.92 3.87
CA TYR A 127 13.00 -8.99 3.40
C TYR A 127 13.17 -8.95 1.88
N ASN A 128 12.11 -9.26 1.13
CA ASN A 128 12.10 -9.21 -0.33
C ASN A 128 10.89 -8.42 -0.86
N LYS A 129 10.84 -8.23 -2.18
CA LYS A 129 9.74 -7.54 -2.88
C LYS A 129 8.36 -8.17 -2.60
N PHE A 130 8.30 -9.48 -2.41
CA PHE A 130 7.06 -10.21 -2.15
C PHE A 130 6.45 -9.86 -0.79
N SER A 131 7.26 -9.84 0.28
CA SER A 131 6.79 -9.39 1.61
C SER A 131 6.25 -7.96 1.59
N VAL A 132 6.93 -7.06 0.87
CA VAL A 132 6.49 -5.67 0.71
C VAL A 132 5.17 -5.60 -0.04
N LEU A 133 5.03 -6.36 -1.14
CA LEU A 133 3.82 -6.40 -1.94
C LEU A 133 2.62 -6.89 -1.12
N ILE A 134 2.77 -7.99 -0.38
CA ILE A 134 1.69 -8.52 0.48
C ILE A 134 1.30 -7.51 1.56
N ALA A 135 2.29 -6.94 2.26
CA ALA A 135 2.03 -5.99 3.33
C ALA A 135 1.33 -4.73 2.80
N MET A 136 1.77 -4.19 1.67
CA MET A 136 1.16 -3.02 1.04
C MET A 136 -0.25 -3.29 0.55
N VAL A 137 -0.50 -4.42 -0.11
CA VAL A 137 -1.85 -4.80 -0.55
C VAL A 137 -2.77 -4.95 0.67
N TYR A 138 -2.34 -5.61 1.73
CA TYR A 138 -3.11 -5.74 2.97
C TYR A 138 -3.43 -4.39 3.62
N ILE A 139 -2.48 -3.45 3.62
CA ILE A 139 -2.65 -2.12 4.22
C ILE A 139 -3.56 -1.23 3.38
N LEU A 140 -3.44 -1.27 2.05
CA LEU A 140 -4.13 -0.35 1.14
C LEU A 140 -5.49 -0.87 0.66
N MET A 141 -5.70 -2.19 0.61
CA MET A 141 -6.95 -2.80 0.18
C MET A 141 -8.18 -2.24 0.93
N PRO A 142 -8.19 -2.08 2.28
CA PRO A 142 -9.33 -1.52 2.99
C PRO A 142 -9.70 -0.12 2.50
N PHE A 143 -8.71 0.73 2.24
CA PHE A 143 -8.93 2.07 1.72
C PHE A 143 -9.52 2.03 0.31
N THR A 144 -8.98 1.19 -0.58
CA THR A 144 -9.52 1.01 -1.94
C THR A 144 -10.97 0.56 -1.89
N VAL A 145 -11.32 -0.40 -1.03
CA VAL A 145 -12.69 -0.88 -0.87
C VAL A 145 -13.63 0.24 -0.39
N LEU A 146 -13.21 1.05 0.59
CA LEU A 146 -14.01 2.18 1.09
C LEU A 146 -14.25 3.24 0.01
N VAL A 147 -13.22 3.59 -0.76
CA VAL A 147 -13.34 4.53 -1.89
C VAL A 147 -14.30 3.98 -2.95
N LEU A 148 -14.16 2.72 -3.35
CA LEU A 148 -15.01 2.09 -4.35
C LEU A 148 -16.47 2.01 -3.90
N ILE A 149 -16.74 1.66 -2.63
CA ILE A 149 -18.10 1.65 -2.07
C ILE A 149 -18.72 3.06 -2.11
N SER A 150 -17.94 4.08 -1.76
CA SER A 150 -18.41 5.48 -1.80
C SER A 150 -18.84 5.89 -3.21
N VAL A 151 -18.07 5.52 -4.23
CA VAL A 151 -18.37 5.81 -5.63
C VAL A 151 -19.57 4.97 -6.10
N MET A 152 -19.56 3.65 -5.87
CA MET A 152 -20.62 2.73 -6.33
C MET A 152 -21.99 3.08 -5.75
N ARG A 153 -22.06 3.47 -4.46
CA ARG A 153 -23.31 3.89 -3.83
C ARG A 153 -23.82 5.25 -4.35
N GLY A 154 -22.93 6.07 -4.90
CA GLY A 154 -23.29 7.34 -5.52
C GLY A 154 -23.92 7.20 -6.91
N ILE A 155 -23.82 6.03 -7.55
CA ILE A 155 -24.38 5.79 -8.90
C ILE A 155 -25.90 5.53 -8.78
N PRO A 156 -26.76 6.34 -9.42
CA PRO A 156 -28.21 6.11 -9.41
C PRO A 156 -28.57 4.74 -9.99
N SER A 157 -29.40 3.97 -9.28
CA SER A 157 -29.86 2.63 -9.71
C SER A 157 -30.67 2.60 -11.01
N SER A 158 -31.05 3.77 -11.54
CA SER A 158 -31.71 3.92 -12.85
C SER A 158 -30.74 3.72 -14.01
N LEU A 159 -29.46 4.05 -13.86
CA LEU A 159 -28.45 3.86 -14.91
C LEU A 159 -28.04 2.39 -15.04
N THR A 160 -27.99 1.65 -13.93
CA THR A 160 -27.64 0.22 -13.92
C THR A 160 -28.76 -0.69 -14.46
N ARG A 161 -30.00 -0.20 -14.54
CA ARG A 161 -31.15 -0.93 -15.11
C ARG A 161 -31.38 -0.66 -16.61
N ALA A 162 -30.69 0.35 -17.16
CA ALA A 162 -30.83 0.75 -18.56
C ALA A 162 -29.74 0.18 -19.49
N ALA A 163 -28.65 -0.32 -18.90
CA ALA A 163 -27.58 -1.06 -19.58
C ALA A 163 -27.82 -2.57 -19.47
#